data_AF-A0A2N2HF73-F1
#
_entry.id   AF-A0A2N2HF73-F1
#
_cell.length_a   1.000
_cell.length_b   1.000
_cell.length_c   1.000
_cell.angle_alpha   90.00
_cell.angle_beta   90.00
_cell.angle_gamma   90.00
#
_symmetry.space_group_name_H-M   'P 1'
#
loop_
_entity.id
_entity.type
_entity.pdbx_description
1 polymer ?
#
loop_
_entity_poly.entity_id
_entity_poly.type
_entity_poly.pdbx_seq_one_letter_code
_entity_poly.pdbx_strand_id
1 'polypeptide(L)'
;MPDACAVETNLPGPYQVAFSFVSKNVQPVYLLEECRLQYHVKSCADDYQTALAITADCTVNCSDPPAGGCIACGACMSLMVPVSDSTSAQDSWLGNTFTFGTNSDGCSCHNTFEAPAGKYRIEVPVYLTPEPYTSAPIHTAVVDFTLPAPNDTVTVDLTPAYPED
;
A
#
# COMPACT_ATOMS: atom_id res chain seq x y z
N MET A 1 -10.54 -10.21 13.96
CA MET A 1 -9.07 -10.40 13.96
C MET A 1 -8.70 -11.30 15.13
N PRO A 2 -7.77 -12.25 14.98
CA PRO A 2 -7.30 -13.10 16.08
C PRO A 2 -6.56 -12.29 17.16
N ASP A 3 -6.63 -12.74 18.42
CA ASP A 3 -6.01 -12.05 19.57
C ASP A 3 -4.50 -11.81 19.41
N ALA A 4 -3.78 -12.78 18.81
CA ALA A 4 -2.34 -12.67 18.57
C ALA A 4 -1.97 -11.53 17.58
N CYS A 5 -2.94 -11.10 16.77
CA CYS A 5 -2.80 -10.04 15.78
C CYS A 5 -3.36 -8.70 16.26
N ALA A 6 -4.16 -8.69 17.34
CA ALA A 6 -4.76 -7.48 17.87
C ALA A 6 -3.71 -6.57 18.52
N VAL A 7 -3.94 -5.26 18.43
CA VAL A 7 -3.16 -4.24 19.13
C VAL A 7 -4.15 -3.42 19.94
N GLU A 8 -3.94 -3.38 21.25
CA GLU A 8 -4.77 -2.59 22.16
C GLU A 8 -4.56 -1.10 21.90
N THR A 9 -5.66 -0.36 21.72
CA THR A 9 -5.63 1.09 21.54
C THR A 9 -6.95 1.71 21.99
N ASN A 10 -6.86 2.96 22.47
CA ASN A 10 -8.02 3.81 22.75
C ASN A 10 -8.20 4.90 21.69
N LEU A 11 -7.36 4.92 20.66
CA LEU A 11 -7.46 5.90 19.58
C LEU A 11 -8.60 5.51 18.64
N PRO A 12 -9.44 6.46 18.20
CA PRO A 12 -10.42 6.21 17.15
C PRO A 12 -9.71 5.99 15.82
N GLY A 13 -10.25 5.07 15.01
CA GLY A 13 -9.85 4.90 13.61
C GLY A 13 -10.48 5.95 12.69
N PRO A 14 -10.16 5.90 11.37
CA PRO A 14 -9.15 5.02 10.77
C PRO A 14 -7.72 5.44 11.15
N TYR A 15 -6.81 4.47 11.25
CA TYR A 15 -5.42 4.71 11.62
C TYR A 15 -4.57 5.00 10.39
N GLN A 16 -4.44 6.29 10.04
CA GLN A 16 -3.56 6.71 8.97
C GLN A 16 -2.09 6.38 9.30
N VAL A 17 -1.34 5.94 8.29
CA VAL A 17 0.10 5.69 8.41
C VAL A 17 0.83 6.21 7.17
N ALA A 18 1.95 6.88 7.38
CA ALA A 18 2.89 7.25 6.33
C ALA A 18 3.96 6.16 6.17
N PHE A 19 4.29 5.80 4.94
CA PHE A 19 5.41 4.96 4.60
C PHE A 19 6.55 5.83 4.11
N SER A 20 7.72 5.72 4.75
CA SER A 20 8.94 6.41 4.34
C SER A 20 9.90 5.40 3.74
N PHE A 21 10.08 5.45 2.43
CA PHE A 21 10.95 4.55 1.68
C PHE A 21 12.35 5.15 1.61
N VAL A 22 13.32 4.42 2.15
CA VAL A 22 14.72 4.85 2.25
C VAL A 22 15.64 3.77 1.68
N SER A 23 16.84 4.16 1.25
CA SER A 23 17.87 3.22 0.82
C SER A 23 19.21 3.70 1.37
N LYS A 24 20.09 2.77 1.72
CA LYS A 24 21.50 3.05 2.05
C LYS A 24 22.40 2.97 0.81
N ASN A 25 21.86 2.65 -0.36
CA ASN A 25 22.63 2.52 -1.58
C ASN A 25 22.94 3.90 -2.17
N VAL A 26 24.20 4.14 -2.55
CA VAL A 26 24.58 5.33 -3.32
C VAL A 26 23.91 5.34 -4.70
N GLN A 27 23.86 4.16 -5.35
CA GLN A 27 23.12 3.98 -6.60
C GLN A 27 21.63 3.82 -6.29
N PRO A 28 20.74 4.50 -7.04
CA PRO A 28 19.31 4.42 -6.76
C PRO A 28 18.79 3.02 -7.04
N VAL A 29 17.89 2.59 -6.16
CA VAL A 29 16.87 1.60 -6.49
C VAL A 29 15.61 2.34 -6.92
N TYR A 30 14.68 1.62 -7.54
CA TYR A 30 13.48 2.22 -8.10
C TYR A 30 12.23 1.56 -7.54
N LEU A 31 11.22 2.37 -7.27
CA LEU A 31 9.87 1.93 -6.96
C LEU A 31 8.98 2.16 -8.19
N LEU A 32 8.14 1.18 -8.51
CA LEU A 32 7.14 1.35 -9.55
C LEU A 32 6.01 2.25 -9.02
N GLU A 33 5.72 3.30 -9.76
CA GLU A 33 4.55 4.15 -9.58
C GLU A 33 3.67 4.03 -10.82
N GLU A 34 2.37 3.89 -10.63
CA GLU A 34 1.41 4.03 -11.72
C GLU A 34 0.47 5.19 -11.43
N CYS A 35 -0.75 4.94 -10.97
CA CYS A 35 -1.57 5.98 -10.36
C CYS A 35 -1.04 6.38 -8.96
N ARG A 36 -0.26 5.49 -8.36
CA ARG A 36 0.31 5.56 -7.00
C ARG A 36 1.50 4.62 -6.91
N LEU A 37 2.31 4.79 -5.87
CA LEU A 37 3.39 3.85 -5.55
C LEU A 37 2.83 2.44 -5.33
N GLN A 38 3.47 1.46 -5.94
CA GLN A 38 3.04 0.07 -5.89
C GLN A 38 3.63 -0.64 -4.67
N TYR A 39 2.75 -0.99 -3.74
CA TYR A 39 3.06 -1.86 -2.60
C TYR A 39 1.79 -2.59 -2.14
N HIS A 40 1.98 -3.61 -1.33
CA HIS A 40 0.89 -4.35 -0.69
C HIS A 40 0.91 -4.15 0.81
N VAL A 41 -0.26 -3.97 1.40
CA VAL A 41 -0.45 -4.12 2.84
C VAL A 41 -1.20 -5.41 3.10
N LYS A 42 -0.73 -6.23 4.03
CA LYS A 42 -1.34 -7.50 4.42
C LYS A 42 -1.67 -7.48 5.91
N SER A 43 -2.73 -8.18 6.29
CA SER A 43 -3.13 -8.30 7.70
C SER A 43 -2.54 -9.56 8.31
N CYS A 44 -2.19 -9.51 9.59
CA CYS A 44 -1.91 -10.70 10.37
C CYS A 44 -3.15 -11.62 10.50
N ALA A 45 -4.36 -11.09 10.30
CA ALA A 45 -5.61 -11.82 10.52
C ALA A 45 -5.78 -13.06 9.64
N ASP A 46 -5.11 -13.10 8.48
CA ASP A 46 -5.06 -14.25 7.58
C ASP A 46 -3.62 -14.75 7.39
N ASP A 47 -2.77 -14.62 8.41
CA ASP A 47 -1.34 -15.00 8.36
C ASP A 47 -0.58 -14.34 7.20
N TYR A 48 -0.93 -13.10 6.88
CA TYR A 48 -0.34 -12.31 5.80
C TYR A 48 -0.42 -12.98 4.42
N GLN A 49 -1.47 -13.78 4.17
CA GLN A 49 -1.63 -14.47 2.89
C GLN A 49 -2.14 -13.52 1.80
N THR A 50 -3.10 -12.65 2.11
CA THR A 50 -3.80 -11.83 1.12
C THR A 50 -3.44 -10.36 1.25
N ALA A 51 -3.20 -9.70 0.10
CA ALA A 51 -3.10 -8.25 0.04
C ALA A 51 -4.48 -7.60 0.26
N LEU A 52 -4.51 -6.62 1.16
CA LEU A 52 -5.68 -5.76 1.37
C LEU A 52 -5.83 -4.83 0.17
N ALA A 53 -7.07 -4.62 -0.27
CA ALA A 53 -7.38 -3.51 -1.15
C ALA A 53 -7.36 -2.22 -0.32
N ILE A 54 -6.31 -1.41 -0.48
CA ILE A 54 -6.06 -0.20 0.30
C ILE A 54 -6.42 1.10 -0.43
N THR A 55 -6.98 0.99 -1.63
CA THR A 55 -7.39 2.10 -2.48
C THR A 55 -8.65 1.72 -3.24
N ALA A 56 -9.50 2.69 -3.56
CA ALA A 56 -10.69 2.46 -4.37
C ALA A 56 -10.82 3.46 -5.53
N ASP A 57 -9.69 3.87 -6.09
CA ASP A 57 -9.64 4.75 -7.26
C ASP A 57 -10.61 4.26 -8.34
N CYS A 58 -11.24 5.20 -9.04
CA CYS A 58 -12.09 4.90 -10.19
C CYS A 58 -13.39 4.16 -9.88
N THR A 59 -13.85 4.16 -8.62
CA THR A 59 -15.10 3.49 -8.24
C THR A 59 -16.00 4.41 -7.42
N VAL A 60 -17.30 4.21 -7.53
CA VAL A 60 -18.30 4.93 -6.71
C VAL A 60 -18.54 4.18 -5.40
N ASN A 61 -19.14 4.82 -4.39
CA ASN A 61 -19.60 4.07 -3.23
C ASN A 61 -20.77 3.17 -3.64
N CYS A 62 -20.77 1.90 -3.23
CA CYS A 62 -21.84 0.97 -3.56
C CYS A 62 -23.20 1.36 -2.94
N SER A 63 -23.19 2.18 -1.89
CA SER A 63 -24.40 2.66 -1.20
C SER A 63 -24.91 4.00 -1.73
N ASP A 64 -24.16 4.67 -2.60
CA ASP A 64 -24.61 5.96 -3.14
C ASP A 64 -25.81 5.75 -4.08
N PRO A 65 -26.83 6.62 -4.02
CA PRO A 65 -27.90 6.61 -5.00
C PRO A 65 -27.34 6.84 -6.41
N PRO A 66 -28.07 6.44 -7.47
CA PRO A 66 -27.67 6.68 -8.86
C PRO A 66 -27.38 8.16 -9.13
N ALA A 67 -26.11 8.57 -9.02
CA ALA A 67 -25.75 10.00 -8.98
C ALA A 67 -25.38 10.58 -10.36
N GLY A 68 -25.65 9.86 -11.44
CA GLY A 68 -25.49 10.38 -12.81
C GLY A 68 -24.43 9.70 -13.68
N GLY A 69 -24.02 8.47 -13.34
CA GLY A 69 -23.21 7.61 -14.21
C GLY A 69 -21.95 7.07 -13.55
N CYS A 70 -21.25 6.17 -14.25
CA CYS A 70 -20.05 5.54 -13.75
C CYS A 70 -18.83 6.47 -13.86
N ILE A 71 -17.88 6.32 -12.94
CA ILE A 71 -16.59 7.01 -13.03
C ILE A 71 -15.81 6.39 -14.19
N ALA A 72 -15.47 7.21 -15.19
CA ALA A 72 -14.55 6.84 -16.25
C ALA A 72 -13.14 7.23 -15.84
N CYS A 73 -12.25 6.26 -15.67
CA CYS A 73 -10.86 6.55 -15.39
C CYS A 73 -9.99 6.59 -16.64
N GLY A 74 -9.08 7.55 -16.64
CA GLY A 74 -8.01 7.63 -17.63
C GLY A 74 -6.93 6.59 -17.35
N ALA A 75 -6.06 6.37 -18.34
CA ALA A 75 -4.86 5.57 -18.14
C ALA A 75 -3.87 6.30 -17.22
N CYS A 76 -3.28 5.56 -16.28
CA CYS A 76 -2.15 6.05 -15.49
C CYS A 76 -0.84 5.74 -16.21
N MET A 77 0.10 6.66 -16.12
CA MET A 77 1.44 6.47 -16.66
C MET A 77 2.27 5.69 -15.65
N SER A 78 2.92 4.61 -16.07
CA SER A 78 3.91 3.95 -15.23
C SER A 78 5.21 4.77 -15.20
N LEU A 79 5.66 5.09 -14.00
CA LEU A 79 6.88 5.83 -13.67
C LEU A 79 7.74 5.00 -12.72
N MET A 80 9.05 5.28 -12.70
CA MET A 80 9.99 4.66 -11.79
C MET A 80 10.56 5.73 -10.87
N VAL A 81 10.26 5.63 -9.57
CA VAL A 81 10.66 6.62 -8.56
C VAL A 81 12.01 6.22 -7.95
N PRO A 82 13.08 7.03 -8.12
CA PRO A 82 14.40 6.70 -7.62
C PRO A 82 14.55 6.97 -6.11
N VAL A 83 15.12 6.00 -5.39
CA VAL A 83 15.44 6.07 -3.96
C VAL A 83 16.90 5.66 -3.73
N SER A 84 17.67 6.51 -3.05
CA SER A 84 19.09 6.30 -2.74
C SER A 84 19.42 6.75 -1.31
N ASP A 85 20.70 6.76 -0.95
CA ASP A 85 21.23 7.34 0.30
C ASP A 85 20.96 8.85 0.47
N SER A 86 20.55 9.52 -0.61
CA SER A 86 20.36 10.97 -0.70
C SER A 86 18.96 11.36 -1.14
N THR A 87 18.14 10.41 -1.61
CA THR A 87 16.73 10.62 -1.97
C THR A 87 15.81 9.61 -1.30
N SER A 88 14.69 10.07 -0.76
CA SER A 88 13.65 9.22 -0.18
C SER A 88 12.32 9.45 -0.90
N ALA A 89 11.42 8.47 -0.80
CA ALA A 89 10.04 8.59 -1.26
C ALA A 89 9.09 8.43 -0.06
N GLN A 90 7.88 8.97 -0.18
CA GLN A 90 6.84 8.83 0.82
C GLN A 90 5.50 8.52 0.15
N ASP A 91 4.69 7.69 0.80
CA ASP A 91 3.28 7.54 0.52
C ASP A 91 2.50 7.39 1.82
N SER A 92 1.17 7.48 1.77
CA SER A 92 0.34 7.30 2.95
C SER A 92 -0.84 6.36 2.68
N TRP A 93 -1.09 5.47 3.62
CA TRP A 93 -2.31 4.70 3.68
C TRP A 93 -3.24 5.31 4.73
N LEU A 94 -4.47 5.65 4.31
CA LEU A 94 -5.47 6.29 5.17
C LEU A 94 -6.06 5.37 6.24
N GLY A 95 -5.60 4.12 6.35
CA GLY A 95 -6.14 3.14 7.30
C GLY A 95 -7.51 2.58 6.90
N ASN A 96 -7.88 2.69 5.62
CA ASN A 96 -9.11 2.14 5.06
C ASN A 96 -8.83 0.96 4.13
N THR A 97 -9.72 -0.02 4.15
CA THR A 97 -9.74 -1.15 3.23
C THR A 97 -11.03 -1.17 2.44
N PHE A 98 -11.02 -1.84 1.30
CA PHE A 98 -12.13 -1.81 0.36
C PHE A 98 -12.53 -3.20 -0.10
N THR A 99 -13.82 -3.36 -0.39
CA THR A 99 -14.32 -4.48 -1.20
C THR A 99 -14.99 -3.93 -2.42
N PHE A 100 -14.87 -4.62 -3.56
CA PHE A 100 -15.40 -4.14 -4.83
C PHE A 100 -16.62 -4.95 -5.27
N GLY A 101 -17.47 -4.29 -6.05
CA GLY A 101 -18.63 -4.90 -6.68
C GLY A 101 -19.17 -4.04 -7.82
N THR A 102 -20.44 -4.26 -8.13
CA THR A 102 -21.18 -3.50 -9.14
C THR A 102 -22.48 -2.99 -8.50
N ASN A 103 -22.76 -1.70 -8.64
CA ASN A 103 -24.00 -1.12 -8.11
C ASN A 103 -25.19 -1.39 -9.04
N SER A 104 -26.39 -0.88 -8.69
CA SER A 104 -27.60 -1.07 -9.49
C SER A 104 -27.55 -0.47 -10.90
N ASP A 105 -26.64 0.48 -11.14
CA ASP A 105 -26.47 1.16 -12.42
C ASP A 105 -25.43 0.47 -13.31
N GLY A 106 -24.85 -0.65 -12.86
CA GLY A 106 -23.79 -1.36 -13.59
C GLY A 106 -22.40 -0.74 -13.40
N CYS A 107 -22.22 0.19 -12.48
CA CYS A 107 -20.94 0.84 -12.23
C CYS A 107 -20.07 0.06 -11.25
N SER A 108 -18.76 0.02 -11.51
CA SER A 108 -17.78 -0.45 -10.52
C SER A 108 -17.89 0.40 -9.26
N CYS A 109 -18.08 -0.28 -8.12
CA CYS A 109 -18.28 0.37 -6.84
C CYS A 109 -17.42 -0.26 -5.74
N HIS A 110 -17.26 0.46 -4.63
CA HIS A 110 -16.58 -0.03 -3.43
C HIS A 110 -17.43 0.16 -2.16
N ASN A 111 -17.19 -0.71 -1.18
CA ASN A 111 -17.51 -0.45 0.22
C ASN A 111 -16.22 -0.18 0.98
N THR A 112 -16.26 0.76 1.91
CA THR A 112 -15.12 1.17 2.72
C THR A 112 -15.24 0.60 4.12
N PHE A 113 -14.14 0.08 4.65
CA PHE A 113 -14.03 -0.43 6.01
C PHE A 113 -12.77 0.11 6.66
N GLU A 114 -12.87 0.55 7.91
CA GLU A 114 -11.69 0.92 8.70
C GLU A 114 -10.85 -0.33 8.97
N ALA A 115 -9.54 -0.22 8.76
CA ALA A 115 -8.61 -1.26 9.16
C ALA A 115 -8.56 -1.32 10.70
N PRO A 116 -8.78 -2.49 11.32
CA PRO A 116 -8.77 -2.60 12.77
C PRO A 116 -7.38 -2.35 13.35
N ALA A 117 -7.30 -1.98 14.63
CA ALA A 117 -6.03 -1.88 15.34
C ALA A 117 -5.38 -3.26 15.46
N GLY A 118 -4.20 -3.44 14.88
CA GLY A 118 -3.60 -4.76 14.75
C GLY A 118 -2.22 -4.76 14.11
N LYS A 119 -1.71 -5.97 13.85
CA LYS A 119 -0.44 -6.22 13.17
C LYS A 119 -0.65 -6.35 11.67
N TYR A 120 0.23 -5.69 10.92
CA TYR A 120 0.20 -5.61 9.47
C TYR A 120 1.61 -5.79 8.90
N ARG A 121 1.68 -6.02 7.59
CA ARG A 121 2.91 -6.14 6.83
C ARG A 121 2.80 -5.28 5.59
N ILE A 122 3.83 -4.50 5.29
CA ILE A 122 4.00 -3.86 3.98
C ILE A 122 5.02 -4.65 3.17
N GLU A 123 4.72 -4.88 1.90
CA GLU A 123 5.58 -5.53 0.92
C GLU A 123 5.76 -4.60 -0.28
N VAL A 124 7.01 -4.25 -0.60
CA VAL A 124 7.35 -3.27 -1.63
C VAL A 124 8.28 -3.91 -2.66
N PRO A 125 7.83 -4.11 -3.91
CA PRO A 125 8.70 -4.55 -4.99
C PRO A 125 9.76 -3.47 -5.30
N VAL A 126 11.04 -3.88 -5.32
CA VAL A 126 12.18 -2.98 -5.56
C VAL A 126 12.86 -3.34 -6.86
N TYR A 127 13.15 -2.35 -7.70
CA TYR A 127 13.71 -2.51 -9.04
C TYR A 127 15.10 -1.89 -9.14
N LEU A 128 15.94 -2.40 -10.07
CA LEU A 128 17.27 -1.85 -10.33
C LEU A 128 17.31 -0.83 -11.46
N THR A 129 16.33 -0.82 -12.34
CA THR A 129 16.36 0.02 -13.54
C THR A 129 15.18 1.00 -13.55
N PRO A 130 15.33 2.15 -14.22
CA PRO A 130 14.25 3.11 -14.40
C PRO A 130 13.24 2.71 -15.49
N GLU A 131 13.26 1.46 -15.96
CA GLU A 131 12.39 0.97 -17.03
C GLU A 131 11.23 0.12 -16.47
N PRO A 132 9.97 0.62 -16.49
CA PRO A 132 8.85 -0.02 -15.79
C PRO A 132 8.33 -1.33 -16.42
N TYR A 133 8.63 -1.59 -17.70
CA TYR A 133 8.02 -2.71 -18.45
C TYR A 133 8.98 -3.86 -18.80
N THR A 134 10.26 -3.72 -18.47
CA THR A 134 11.32 -4.66 -18.88
C THR A 134 11.98 -5.35 -17.70
N SER A 135 11.74 -4.88 -16.47
CA SER A 135 12.42 -5.35 -15.28
C SER A 135 11.46 -6.06 -14.32
N ALA A 136 11.84 -7.26 -13.88
CA ALA A 136 11.26 -7.86 -12.69
C ALA A 136 11.83 -7.19 -11.43
N PRO A 137 11.10 -7.16 -10.31
CA PRO A 137 11.67 -6.72 -9.04
C PRO A 137 12.90 -7.58 -8.70
N ILE A 138 13.96 -6.95 -8.21
CA ILE A 138 15.17 -7.66 -7.77
C ILE A 138 15.02 -8.26 -6.38
N HIS A 139 14.16 -7.68 -5.56
CA HIS A 139 13.69 -8.23 -4.30
C HIS A 139 12.40 -7.51 -3.88
N THR A 140 11.81 -7.96 -2.79
CA THR A 140 10.69 -7.30 -2.12
C THR A 140 11.14 -6.88 -0.73
N ALA A 141 11.09 -5.59 -0.43
CA ALA A 141 11.30 -5.10 0.93
C ALA A 141 10.05 -5.42 1.77
N VAL A 142 10.25 -6.00 2.94
CA VAL A 142 9.15 -6.47 3.82
C VAL A 142 9.34 -5.87 5.20
N VAL A 143 8.31 -5.17 5.70
CA VAL A 143 8.32 -4.59 7.04
C VAL A 143 7.01 -4.92 7.74
N ASP A 144 7.11 -5.53 8.92
CA ASP A 144 5.98 -5.72 9.83
C ASP A 144 5.78 -4.45 10.66
N PHE A 145 4.52 -4.03 10.81
CA PHE A 145 4.14 -2.84 11.56
C PHE A 145 2.83 -3.06 12.32
N THR A 146 2.44 -2.05 13.12
CA THR A 146 1.19 -2.07 13.86
C THR A 146 0.35 -0.85 13.51
N LEU A 147 -0.97 -1.00 13.58
CA LEU A 147 -1.92 0.11 13.59
C LEU A 147 -2.54 0.21 14.99
N PRO A 148 -2.60 1.41 15.60
CA PRO A 148 -1.95 2.65 15.16
C PRO A 148 -0.42 2.53 15.14
N ALA A 149 0.23 3.17 14.17
CA ALA A 149 1.70 3.19 14.12
C ALA A 149 2.24 4.11 15.23
N PRO A 150 3.22 3.69 16.04
CA PRO A 150 3.67 4.47 17.21
C PRO A 150 4.12 5.92 16.92
N ASN A 151 4.58 6.19 15.70
CA ASN A 151 5.03 7.51 15.24
C ASN A 151 4.29 7.99 13.98
N ASP A 152 3.13 7.39 13.68
CA ASP A 152 2.36 7.59 12.43
C ASP A 152 3.15 7.32 11.14
N THR A 153 4.39 6.83 11.26
CA THR A 153 5.33 6.59 10.16
C THR A 153 5.97 5.22 10.31
N VAL A 154 6.05 4.49 9.21
CA VAL A 154 6.77 3.22 9.06
C VAL A 154 7.89 3.43 8.06
N THR A 155 9.14 3.26 8.50
CA THR A 155 10.30 3.29 7.61
C THR A 155 10.48 1.96 6.91
N VAL A 156 10.58 2.00 5.59
CA VAL A 156 10.83 0.84 4.74
C VAL A 156 12.22 0.98 4.13
N ASP A 157 13.16 0.17 4.62
CA ASP A 157 14.51 0.09 4.06
C ASP A 157 14.48 -0.78 2.79
N LEU A 158 14.80 -0.16 1.66
CA LEU A 158 14.84 -0.77 0.33
C LEU A 158 16.21 -1.35 -0.01
N THR A 159 17.21 -1.21 0.86
CA THR A 159 18.52 -1.82 0.63
C THR A 159 18.34 -3.34 0.56
N PRO A 160 18.85 -3.99 -0.51
CA PRO A 160 18.73 -5.43 -0.61
C PRO A 160 19.37 -6.08 0.62
N ALA A 161 18.64 -7.01 1.25
CA ALA A 161 19.26 -7.99 2.13
C ALA A 161 20.11 -8.90 1.25
N TYR A 162 21.38 -8.55 1.03
CA TYR A 162 22.31 -9.51 0.45
C TYR A 162 22.35 -10.73 1.38
N PRO A 163 22.18 -11.96 0.87
CA PRO A 163 22.47 -13.13 1.70
C PRO A 163 23.92 -12.97 2.18
N GLU A 164 24.12 -13.11 3.49
CA GLU A 164 25.47 -13.29 4.03
C GLU A 164 26.04 -14.55 3.35
N ASP A 165 27.19 -14.39 2.66
CA ASP A 165 27.94 -15.51 2.07
C ASP A 165 28.39 -16.53 3.14
#